data_AF-A0A9P0L3Z1-F1
#
_entry.id   AF-A0A9P0L3Z1-F1
#
_cell.length_a   1.000
_cell.length_b   1.000
_cell.length_c   1.000
_cell.angle_alpha   90.00
_cell.angle_beta   90.00
_cell.angle_gamma   90.00
#
_symmetry.space_group_name_H-M   'P 1'
#
loop_
_entity.id
_entity.type
_entity.pdbx_description
1 polymer ?
#
loop_
_entity_poly.entity_id
_entity_poly.type
_entity_poly.pdbx_seq_one_letter_code
_entity_poly.pdbx_strand_id
1 'polypeptide(L)'
;MRLEVFWWIVLVKIVKCDNFPSLLTANASIAIVIDRQFVGDEHDTIKFEIEKFVDYVKREVLKSGGVNAFYFSWAAINVKRDFSAILSITSCEDTWRLFRAADPENILHMAVTGRSLNPH
;
A
#
# COMPACT_ATOMS: atom_id res chain seq x y z
N MET A 1 19.85 -25.79 -43.20
CA MET A 1 20.61 -24.53 -43.11
C MET A 1 19.58 -23.41 -42.99
N ARG A 2 19.04 -23.12 -41.80
CA ARG A 2 19.64 -22.47 -40.60
C ARG A 2 19.73 -20.93 -40.69
N LEU A 3 18.72 -20.21 -41.18
CA LEU A 3 18.70 -18.74 -40.94
C LEU A 3 17.33 -18.11 -40.65
N GLU A 4 16.21 -18.65 -41.14
CA GLU A 4 14.91 -17.97 -40.99
C GLU A 4 14.23 -18.10 -39.60
N VAL A 5 14.61 -19.11 -38.79
CA VAL A 5 13.98 -19.33 -37.48
C VAL A 5 14.59 -18.42 -36.40
N PHE A 6 15.76 -17.84 -36.66
CA PHE A 6 16.49 -17.06 -35.65
C PHE A 6 15.90 -15.65 -35.42
N TRP A 7 15.16 -15.10 -36.38
CA TRP A 7 14.61 -13.74 -36.25
C TRP A 7 13.42 -13.69 -35.28
N TRP A 8 12.60 -14.74 -35.21
CA TRP A 8 11.42 -14.76 -34.33
C TRP A 8 11.75 -14.87 -32.83
N ILE A 9 12.94 -15.36 -32.48
CA ILE A 9 13.33 -15.56 -31.07
C ILE A 9 13.85 -14.26 -30.43
N VAL A 10 14.22 -13.26 -31.23
CA VAL A 10 14.73 -11.96 -30.73
C VAL A 10 13.60 -11.01 -30.28
N LEU A 11 12.34 -11.32 -30.62
CA LEU A 11 11.15 -10.59 -30.15
C LEU A 11 10.60 -11.11 -28.81
N VAL A 12 11.35 -11.98 -28.11
CA VAL A 12 11.05 -12.35 -26.72
C VAL A 12 11.34 -11.13 -25.84
N LYS A 13 10.29 -10.33 -25.72
CA LYS A 13 10.04 -9.27 -24.75
C LYS A 13 10.99 -9.35 -23.55
N ILE A 14 11.98 -8.47 -23.56
CA ILE A 14 12.56 -7.95 -22.32
C ILE A 14 11.42 -7.19 -21.65
N VAL A 15 10.61 -7.91 -20.88
CA VAL A 15 9.74 -7.30 -19.88
C VAL A 15 10.70 -6.67 -18.89
N LYS A 16 10.72 -5.34 -18.87
CA LYS A 16 11.35 -4.57 -17.82
C LYS A 16 10.65 -5.02 -16.53
N CYS A 17 11.26 -5.91 -15.76
CA CYS A 17 10.86 -6.08 -14.38
C CYS A 17 11.06 -4.72 -13.72
N ASP A 18 9.98 -4.16 -13.19
CA ASP A 18 10.02 -2.92 -12.44
C ASP A 18 11.11 -3.02 -11.38
N ASN A 19 12.13 -2.19 -11.56
CA ASN A 19 13.21 -2.06 -10.60
C ASN A 19 12.61 -1.29 -9.43
N PHE A 20 11.97 -1.98 -8.48
CA PHE A 20 11.65 -1.40 -7.19
C PHE A 20 12.99 -1.07 -6.55
N PRO A 21 13.36 0.20 -6.33
CA PRO A 21 14.61 0.55 -5.65
C PRO A 21 14.40 0.25 -4.17
N SER A 22 14.40 -1.04 -3.83
CA SER A 22 14.20 -1.48 -2.47
C SER A 22 15.52 -1.33 -1.72
N LEU A 23 15.46 -0.58 -0.60
CA LEU A 23 16.20 -0.88 0.63
C LEU A 23 17.70 -0.55 0.52
N LEU A 24 18.17 0.58 1.06
CA LEU A 24 18.79 0.55 2.40
C LEU A 24 18.86 1.95 3.08
N THR A 25 18.26 2.99 2.50
CA THR A 25 18.30 4.35 3.09
C THR A 25 17.09 5.24 2.80
N ALA A 26 16.03 4.73 2.18
CA ALA A 26 14.83 5.53 1.94
C ALA A 26 13.95 5.53 3.20
N ASN A 27 13.78 6.70 3.84
CA ASN A 27 12.71 6.90 4.82
C ASN A 27 11.37 6.74 4.09
N ALA A 28 10.73 5.58 4.25
CA ALA A 28 9.42 5.32 3.68
C ALA A 28 8.33 5.76 4.67
N SER A 29 7.20 6.17 4.15
CA SER A 29 6.08 6.70 4.94
C SER A 29 4.82 5.91 4.60
N ILE A 30 4.14 5.42 5.64
CA ILE A 30 2.90 4.68 5.51
C ILE A 30 1.77 5.45 6.18
N ALA A 31 0.67 5.63 5.46
CA ALA A 31 -0.58 6.11 6.02
C ALA A 31 -1.44 4.92 6.44
N ILE A 32 -1.83 4.87 7.71
CA ILE A 32 -2.70 3.84 8.27
C ILE A 32 -4.04 4.51 8.59
N VAL A 33 -5.05 4.19 7.79
CA VAL A 33 -6.40 4.73 7.89
C VAL A 33 -7.28 3.70 8.57
N ILE A 34 -7.82 4.02 9.73
CA ILE A 34 -8.77 3.19 10.47
C ILE A 34 -10.03 4.04 10.62
N ASP A 35 -11.01 3.84 9.76
CA ASP A 35 -12.21 4.66 9.79
C ASP A 35 -13.08 4.30 10.99
N ARG A 36 -13.19 5.23 11.94
CA ARG A 36 -13.96 5.05 13.17
C ARG A 36 -15.44 4.78 12.89
N GLN A 37 -16.01 5.30 11.80
CA GLN A 37 -17.40 5.00 11.45
C GLN A 37 -17.59 3.56 10.98
N PHE A 38 -16.56 2.99 10.35
CA PHE A 38 -16.60 1.63 9.85
C PHE A 38 -16.36 0.59 10.95
N VAL A 39 -15.37 0.82 11.82
CA VAL A 39 -15.00 -0.13 12.88
C VAL A 39 -15.75 0.08 14.21
N GLY A 40 -16.39 1.24 14.39
CA GLY A 40 -17.17 1.56 15.59
C GLY A 40 -16.34 1.57 16.88
N ASP A 41 -16.87 0.95 17.92
CA ASP A 41 -16.29 0.94 19.29
C ASP A 41 -14.94 0.21 19.36
N GLU A 42 -14.63 -0.64 18.38
CA GLU A 42 -13.36 -1.36 18.32
C GLU A 42 -12.20 -0.51 17.78
N HIS A 43 -12.47 0.73 17.35
CA HIS A 43 -11.47 1.62 16.74
C HIS A 43 -10.18 1.72 17.55
N ASP A 44 -10.30 2.01 18.85
CA ASP A 44 -9.13 2.28 19.69
C ASP A 44 -8.37 0.99 20.01
N THR A 45 -9.06 -0.15 20.13
CA THR A 45 -8.44 -1.48 20.29
C THR A 45 -7.67 -1.89 19.04
N ILE A 46 -8.31 -1.78 17.86
CA ILE A 46 -7.68 -2.12 16.57
C ILE A 46 -6.47 -1.21 16.33
N LYS A 47 -6.62 0.10 16.57
CA LYS A 47 -5.52 1.06 16.44
C LYS A 47 -4.35 0.69 17.33
N PHE A 48 -4.60 0.37 18.60
CA PHE A 48 -3.55 -0.01 19.55
C PHE A 48 -2.79 -1.27 19.13
N GLU A 49 -3.50 -2.31 18.66
CA GLU A 49 -2.85 -3.54 18.20
C GLU A 49 -2.03 -3.33 16.92
N ILE A 50 -2.52 -2.50 16.00
CA ILE A 50 -1.76 -2.11 14.80
C ILE A 50 -0.52 -1.29 15.18
N GLU A 51 -0.64 -0.32 16.08
CA GLU A 51 0.50 0.46 16.58
C GLU A 51 1.58 -0.43 17.17
N LYS A 52 1.18 -1.38 18.02
CA LYS A 52 2.08 -2.38 18.62
C LYS A 52 2.77 -3.26 17.57
N PHE A 53 2.02 -3.72 16.56
CA PHE A 53 2.58 -4.53 15.49
C PHE A 53 3.57 -3.74 14.62
N VAL A 54 3.22 -2.49 14.28
CA VAL A 54 4.09 -1.60 13.52
C VAL A 54 5.38 -1.31 14.29
N ASP A 55 5.30 -1.06 15.60
CA ASP A 55 6.48 -0.86 16.44
C ASP A 55 7.36 -2.12 16.51
N TYR A 56 6.75 -3.30 16.60
CA TYR A 56 7.46 -4.57 16.52
C TYR A 56 8.21 -4.71 15.18
N VAL A 57 7.54 -4.46 14.04
CA VAL A 57 8.15 -4.53 12.70
C VAL A 57 9.30 -3.53 12.58
N LYS A 58 9.13 -2.30 13.06
CA LYS A 58 10.18 -1.27 13.04
C LYS A 58 11.43 -1.69 13.81
N ARG A 59 11.27 -2.38 14.94
CA ARG A 59 12.39 -2.76 15.81
C ARG A 59 13.07 -4.06 15.38
N GLU A 60 12.28 -5.07 15.05
CA GLU A 60 12.78 -6.44 14.88
C GLU A 60 13.05 -6.81 13.43
N VAL A 61 12.28 -6.25 12.48
CA VAL A 61 12.38 -6.58 11.05
C VAL A 61 13.23 -5.56 10.31
N LEU A 62 13.00 -4.27 10.56
CA LEU A 62 13.69 -3.18 9.87
C LEU A 62 15.01 -2.81 10.59
N LYS A 63 16.05 -3.62 10.40
CA LYS A 63 17.35 -3.44 11.06
C LYS A 63 18.14 -2.20 10.62
N SER A 64 17.89 -1.70 9.40
CA SER A 64 18.69 -0.64 8.77
C SER A 64 17.86 0.35 7.94
N GLY A 65 16.53 0.29 8.02
CA GLY A 65 15.60 1.20 7.33
C GLY A 65 14.55 1.76 8.30
N GLY A 66 14.07 2.98 8.05
CA GLY A 66 13.01 3.61 8.84
C GLY A 66 11.69 3.64 8.08
N VAL A 67 10.58 3.35 8.78
CA VAL A 67 9.23 3.61 8.29
C VAL A 67 8.54 4.60 9.23
N ASN A 68 8.05 5.70 8.69
CA ASN A 68 7.20 6.65 9.41
C ASN A 68 5.74 6.26 9.22
N ALA A 69 5.04 5.95 10.32
CA ALA A 69 3.65 5.54 10.28
C ALA A 69 2.76 6.69 10.77
N PHE A 70 1.74 7.03 9.99
CA PHE A 70 0.78 8.08 10.28
C PHE A 70 -0.60 7.49 10.41
N TYR A 71 -1.27 7.72 11.54
CA TYR A 71 -2.57 7.14 11.86
C TYR A 71 -3.69 8.14 11.64
N PHE A 72 -4.71 7.74 10.87
CA PHE A 72 -5.87 8.56 10.55
C PHE A 72 -7.15 7.85 10.97
N SER A 73 -8.06 8.56 11.65
CA SER A 73 -9.35 8.04 12.10
C SER A 73 -10.49 8.20 11.09
N TRP A 74 -10.19 8.76 9.92
CA TRP A 74 -11.16 9.13 8.89
C TRP A 74 -10.59 8.82 7.51
N ALA A 75 -11.44 8.37 6.58
CA ALA A 75 -11.03 8.06 5.20
C ALA A 75 -10.80 9.29 4.31
N ALA A 76 -11.22 10.48 4.75
CA ALA A 76 -11.03 11.74 4.03
C ALA A 76 -9.61 12.30 4.22
N ILE A 77 -8.59 11.51 3.90
CA ILE A 77 -7.20 11.95 3.94
C ILE A 77 -6.78 12.55 2.59
N ASN A 78 -5.92 13.56 2.64
CA ASN A 78 -5.29 14.08 1.45
C ASN A 78 -4.11 13.18 1.08
N VAL A 79 -4.35 12.23 0.19
CA VAL A 79 -3.31 11.35 -0.37
C VAL A 79 -2.39 12.22 -1.24
N LYS A 80 -1.34 12.75 -0.64
CA LYS A 80 -0.26 13.45 -1.34
C LYS A 80 0.95 12.52 -1.51
N ARG A 81 1.82 12.87 -2.47
CA ARG A 81 3.08 12.21 -2.88
C ARG A 81 4.06 11.80 -1.78
N ASP A 82 3.78 12.13 -0.54
CA ASP A 82 4.69 11.92 0.59
C ASP A 82 4.47 10.56 1.26
N PHE A 83 3.57 9.70 0.77
CA PHE A 83 3.40 8.33 1.27
C PHE A 83 3.87 7.30 0.25
N SER A 84 4.56 6.26 0.72
CA SER A 84 4.95 5.09 -0.09
C SER A 84 3.86 4.02 -0.11
N ALA A 85 3.04 3.96 0.96
CA ALA A 85 1.94 3.01 1.06
C ALA A 85 0.78 3.56 1.90
N ILE A 86 -0.41 3.05 1.64
CA ILE A 86 -1.62 3.25 2.44
C ILE A 86 -2.12 1.88 2.89
N LEU A 87 -2.30 1.69 4.19
CA LEU A 87 -3.06 0.60 4.77
C LEU A 87 -4.40 1.15 5.26
N SER A 88 -5.52 0.63 4.77
CA SER A 88 -6.84 1.16 5.09
C SER A 88 -7.77 0.09 5.64
N ILE A 89 -8.52 0.42 6.70
CA ILE A 89 -9.63 -0.34 7.26
C ILE A 89 -10.86 0.55 7.20
N THR A 90 -11.60 0.46 6.09
CA THR A 90 -12.66 1.42 5.75
C THR A 90 -13.82 0.77 5.00
N SER A 91 -14.91 1.51 4.81
CA SER A 91 -16.01 1.10 3.95
C SER A 91 -15.54 0.80 2.51
N CYS A 92 -16.34 0.05 1.73
CA CYS A 92 -15.98 -0.26 0.35
C CYS A 92 -15.89 1.00 -0.52
N GLU A 93 -16.82 1.95 -0.31
CA GLU A 93 -16.83 3.24 -1.01
C GLU A 93 -15.56 4.05 -0.74
N ASP A 94 -15.18 4.14 0.54
CA ASP A 94 -13.98 4.85 0.97
C ASP A 94 -12.70 4.19 0.50
N THR A 95 -12.68 2.85 0.48
CA THR A 95 -11.57 2.07 -0.05
C THR A 95 -11.33 2.45 -1.51
N TRP A 96 -12.37 2.47 -2.34
CA TRP A 96 -12.24 2.85 -3.75
C TRP A 96 -11.87 4.33 -3.93
N ARG A 97 -12.36 5.21 -3.04
CA ARG A 97 -11.97 6.62 -3.04
C ARG A 97 -10.48 6.79 -2.75
N LEU A 98 -9.96 6.08 -1.76
CA LEU A 98 -8.52 6.06 -1.43
C LEU A 98 -7.69 5.47 -2.55
N PHE A 99 -8.15 4.36 -3.16
CA PHE A 99 -7.48 3.73 -4.29
C PHE A 99 -7.32 4.69 -5.47
N ARG A 100 -8.41 5.36 -5.89
CA ARG A 100 -8.38 6.35 -6.99
C ARG A 100 -7.48 7.55 -6.70
N ALA A 101 -7.30 7.90 -5.43
CA ALA A 101 -6.37 8.96 -5.03
C ALA A 101 -4.90 8.47 -4.97
N ALA A 102 -4.68 7.19 -4.68
CA ALA A 102 -3.36 6.55 -4.57
C ALA A 102 -2.76 6.15 -5.93
N ASP A 103 -3.60 5.70 -6.87
CA ASP A 103 -3.22 5.22 -8.20
C ASP A 103 -2.38 6.22 -9.02
N PRO A 104 -2.78 7.50 -9.19
CA PRO A 104 -1.98 8.45 -9.97
C PRO A 104 -0.62 8.78 -9.32
N GLU A 105 -0.49 8.55 -8.02
CA GLU A 105 0.74 8.82 -7.27
C GLU A 105 1.61 7.57 -7.08
N ASN A 106 1.25 6.44 -7.70
CA ASN A 106 1.94 5.14 -7.60
C ASN A 106 2.12 4.66 -6.14
N ILE A 107 1.12 4.92 -5.29
CA ILE A 107 1.16 4.55 -3.87
C ILE A 107 0.60 3.13 -3.72
N LEU A 108 1.32 2.26 -3.01
CA LEU A 108 0.82 0.92 -2.69
C LEU A 108 -0.39 1.03 -1.76
N HIS A 109 -1.58 0.65 -2.24
CA HIS A 109 -2.79 0.65 -1.42
C HIS A 109 -3.18 -0.77 -1.00
N MET A 110 -3.10 -1.03 0.30
CA MET A 110 -3.59 -2.24 0.95
C MET A 110 -4.88 -1.91 1.71
N ALA A 111 -5.92 -2.73 1.54
CA ALA A 111 -7.22 -2.46 2.13
C ALA A 111 -7.84 -3.69 2.78
N VAL A 112 -8.39 -3.49 3.97
CA VAL A 112 -9.32 -4.37 4.66
C VAL A 112 -10.67 -3.69 4.59
N THR A 113 -11.63 -4.31 3.92
CA THR A 113 -12.97 -3.77 3.79
C THR A 113 -13.99 -4.90 3.94
N GLY A 114 -15.22 -4.52 4.27
CA GLY A 114 -16.33 -5.46 4.35
C GLY A 114 -16.71 -6.03 2.98
N ARG A 115 -17.75 -6.87 2.95
CA ARG A 115 -18.24 -7.46 1.70
C ARG A 115 -18.74 -6.36 0.77
N SER A 116 -18.09 -6.20 -0.39
CA SER A 116 -18.59 -5.35 -1.48
C SER A 116 -19.80 -6.01 -2.12
N LEU A 117 -20.95 -5.33 -2.09
CA LEU A 117 -22.16 -5.75 -2.80
C LEU A 117 -22.26 -5.18 -4.22
N ASN A 118 -21.28 -4.39 -4.69
CA ASN A 118 -21.25 -3.94 -6.07
C ASN A 118 -19.89 -3.32 -6.47
N PRO A 119 -19.07 -3.97 -7.30
CA PRO A 119 -17.93 -3.35 -7.94
C PRO A 119 -18.42 -2.76 -9.27
N HIS A 120 -18.86 -1.50 -9.25
CA HIS A 120 -19.08 -0.72 -10.48
C HIS A 120 -17.85 0.11 -10.80
#